data_AF-A0A966ASR6-F1
#
_entry.id   AF-A0A966ASR6-F1
#
_cell.length_a   1.000
_cell.length_b   1.000
_cell.length_c   1.000
_cell.angle_alpha   90.00
_cell.angle_beta   90.00
_cell.angle_gamma   90.00
#
_symmetry.space_group_name_H-M   'P 1'
#
loop_
_entity.id
_entity.type
_entity.pdbx_description
1 polymer ?
#
loop_
_entity_poly.entity_id
_entity_poly.type
_entity_poly.pdbx_seq_one_letter_code
_entity_poly.pdbx_strand_id
1 'polypeptide(L)'
;MQRRRFLTGSALLAGAGLAPPPAMARRLFPADVTDRYVAWQGERVVGRQEISFDREPGQFVAHVKTAMRFAAPRAGDVSFNHDSREVWQAGWLHGLTSRTRVDGRVQTVQAQRQNGSLMVDGSEVRPFQVSTYLVPSSLWHRDTRLADAFL
;
A
#
# COMPACT_ATOMS: atom_id res chain seq x y z
N MET A 1 61.27 -37.17 30.07
CA MET A 1 61.32 -35.79 29.53
C MET A 1 60.49 -35.82 28.24
N GLN A 2 59.42 -35.07 27.97
CA GLN A 2 58.91 -33.79 28.43
C GLN A 2 57.37 -33.81 28.22
N ARG A 3 56.60 -33.33 29.20
CA ARG A 3 55.13 -33.19 29.14
C ARG A 3 54.73 -31.98 28.30
N ARG A 4 53.58 -32.05 27.60
CA ARG A 4 52.62 -30.92 27.50
C ARG A 4 51.22 -31.39 27.05
N ARG A 5 50.23 -31.12 27.91
CA ARG A 5 48.76 -31.16 27.71
C ARG A 5 48.31 -29.84 27.08
N PHE A 6 47.20 -29.80 26.31
CA PHE A 6 46.15 -28.76 26.22
C PHE A 6 45.04 -29.34 25.30
N LEU A 7 43.86 -29.71 25.82
CA LEU A 7 42.60 -28.94 26.02
C LEU A 7 41.73 -28.73 24.75
N THR A 8 40.54 -29.35 24.82
CA THR A 8 39.21 -29.05 24.23
C THR A 8 38.99 -27.73 23.48
N GLY A 9 38.16 -27.78 22.43
CA GLY A 9 37.48 -26.61 21.89
C GLY A 9 36.55 -26.90 20.72
N SER A 10 35.31 -27.29 21.00
CA SER A 10 34.19 -27.26 20.04
C SER A 10 33.88 -25.82 19.65
N ALA A 11 33.89 -25.49 18.36
CA ALA A 11 33.37 -24.22 17.85
C ALA A 11 32.03 -24.47 17.13
N LEU A 12 30.93 -24.30 17.85
CA LEU A 12 29.61 -24.05 17.28
C LEU A 12 29.65 -22.65 16.64
N LEU A 13 29.65 -22.60 15.31
CA LEU A 13 29.38 -21.37 14.56
C LEU A 13 27.90 -21.02 14.75
N ALA A 14 27.62 -20.21 15.77
CA ALA A 14 26.35 -19.51 15.89
C ALA A 14 26.27 -18.48 14.75
N GLY A 15 25.57 -18.85 13.67
CA GLY A 15 25.21 -17.94 12.60
C GLY A 15 24.27 -16.86 13.15
N ALA A 16 24.84 -15.72 13.51
CA ALA A 16 24.08 -14.51 13.77
C ALA A 16 23.41 -14.09 12.46
N GLY A 17 22.13 -14.45 12.31
CA GLY A 17 21.27 -13.89 11.27
C GLY A 17 21.23 -12.39 11.47
N LEU A 18 21.92 -11.65 10.59
CA LEU A 18 21.86 -10.21 10.51
C LEU A 18 20.42 -9.83 10.15
N ALA A 19 19.60 -9.57 11.16
CA ALA A 19 18.38 -8.81 10.96
C ALA A 19 18.81 -7.44 10.41
N PRO A 20 18.29 -7.02 9.24
CA PRO A 20 18.65 -5.72 8.68
C PRO A 20 18.29 -4.62 9.69
N PRO A 21 19.14 -3.58 9.83
CA PRO A 21 18.90 -2.52 10.80
C PRO A 21 17.57 -1.80 10.52
N PRO A 22 16.81 -1.42 11.57
CA PRO A 22 15.48 -0.81 11.45
C PRO A 22 15.46 0.50 10.66
N ALA A 23 16.62 1.12 10.43
CA ALA A 23 16.77 2.32 9.63
C ALA A 23 16.41 2.14 8.14
N MET A 24 16.48 0.94 7.57
CA MET A 24 16.11 0.72 6.16
C MET A 24 14.59 0.71 5.92
N ALA A 25 13.78 0.40 6.94
CA ALA A 25 12.31 0.42 6.81
C ALA A 25 11.75 1.85 6.72
N ARG A 26 12.50 2.86 7.17
CA ARG A 26 12.08 4.28 7.19
C ARG A 26 11.99 4.97 5.83
N ARG A 27 12.34 4.30 4.72
CA ARG A 27 12.28 4.88 3.36
C ARG A 27 11.12 4.40 2.49
N LEU A 28 10.24 3.54 3.01
CA LEU A 28 9.09 3.02 2.25
C LEU A 28 7.88 3.96 2.27
N PHE A 29 7.70 4.71 3.35
CA PHE A 29 6.49 5.49 3.59
C PHE A 29 6.80 7.01 3.65
N PRO A 30 5.97 7.87 3.05
CA PRO A 30 6.14 9.33 3.06
C PRO A 30 6.08 9.91 4.49
N ALA A 31 6.50 11.18 4.65
CA ALA A 31 6.37 11.88 5.92
C ALA A 31 4.89 12.00 6.35
N ASP A 32 4.65 12.33 7.63
CA ASP A 32 3.30 12.51 8.20
C ASP A 32 2.70 13.86 7.76
N VAL A 33 2.55 14.01 6.45
CA VAL A 33 2.06 15.20 5.78
C VAL A 33 0.88 14.82 4.90
N THR A 34 -0.05 15.74 4.72
CA THR A 34 -1.13 15.56 3.75
C THR A 34 -0.65 15.95 2.36
N ASP A 35 -0.65 14.99 1.44
CA ASP A 35 -0.41 15.26 0.03
C ASP A 35 -1.72 15.69 -0.65
N ARG A 36 -1.64 16.70 -1.52
CA ARG A 36 -2.78 17.20 -2.27
C ARG A 36 -2.45 17.31 -3.75
N TYR A 37 -3.31 16.73 -4.56
CA TYR A 37 -3.20 16.72 -6.01
C TYR A 37 -4.42 17.38 -6.63
N VAL A 38 -4.20 18.07 -7.75
CA VAL A 38 -5.26 18.68 -8.56
C VAL A 38 -5.29 17.94 -9.89
N ALA A 39 -6.47 17.46 -10.27
CA ALA A 39 -6.68 16.81 -11.56
C ALA A 39 -7.12 17.86 -12.59
N TRP A 40 -6.55 17.77 -13.79
CA TRP A 40 -6.78 18.70 -14.90
C TRP A 40 -7.27 17.94 -16.16
N GLN A 41 -8.13 18.57 -16.94
CA GLN A 41 -8.54 18.14 -18.28
C GLN A 41 -8.37 19.32 -19.24
N GLY A 42 -7.31 19.27 -20.05
CA GLY A 42 -6.83 20.47 -20.74
C GLY A 42 -6.44 21.54 -19.72
N GLU A 43 -6.97 22.75 -19.88
CA GLU A 43 -6.73 23.88 -18.98
C GLU A 43 -7.72 23.95 -17.81
N ARG A 44 -8.68 23.02 -17.72
CA ARG A 44 -9.73 23.04 -16.70
C ARG A 44 -9.39 22.12 -15.52
N VAL A 45 -9.48 22.65 -14.31
CA VAL A 45 -9.48 21.82 -13.09
C VAL A 45 -10.74 20.97 -13.04
N VAL A 46 -10.58 19.66 -12.94
CA VAL A 46 -11.68 18.69 -12.86
C VAL A 46 -11.86 18.09 -11.48
N GLY A 47 -10.90 18.25 -10.57
CA GLY A 47 -11.05 17.67 -9.25
C GLY A 47 -9.79 17.70 -8.41
N ARG A 48 -9.87 17.02 -7.28
CA ARG A 48 -8.79 16.95 -6.30
C ARG A 48 -8.68 15.56 -5.72
N GLN A 49 -7.47 15.23 -5.30
CA GLN A 49 -7.18 14.10 -4.45
C GLN A 49 -6.41 14.61 -3.22
N GLU A 50 -6.79 14.12 -2.06
CA GLU A 50 -6.12 14.34 -0.79
C GLU A 50 -5.69 12.97 -0.24
N ILE A 51 -4.44 12.89 0.22
CA ILE A 51 -3.90 11.69 0.85
C ILE A 51 -3.31 12.10 2.18
N SER A 52 -3.81 11.51 3.27
CA SER A 52 -3.26 11.72 4.61
C SER A 52 -2.73 10.41 5.18
N PHE A 53 -1.77 10.53 6.10
CA PHE A 53 -1.08 9.39 6.66
C PHE A 53 -1.11 9.45 8.18
N ASP A 54 -1.40 8.30 8.79
CA ASP A 54 -1.32 8.10 10.23
C ASP A 54 -0.30 7.00 10.54
N ARG A 55 0.45 7.18 11.63
CA ARG A 55 1.42 6.20 12.13
C ARG A 55 1.00 5.69 13.49
N GLU A 56 0.79 4.40 13.57
CA GLU A 56 0.57 3.69 14.82
C GLU A 56 1.76 2.74 15.07
N PRO A 57 2.01 2.30 16.31
CA PRO A 57 3.04 1.31 16.57
C PRO A 57 2.89 0.06 15.69
N GLY A 58 3.82 -0.14 14.76
CA GLY A 58 3.82 -1.27 13.83
C GLY A 58 2.89 -1.13 12.62
N GLN A 59 2.16 -0.01 12.47
CA GLN A 59 1.26 0.22 11.34
C GLN A 59 1.46 1.59 10.70
N PHE A 60 1.26 1.63 9.39
CA PHE A 60 1.14 2.84 8.60
C PHE A 60 -0.22 2.83 7.92
N VAL A 61 -1.00 3.89 8.10
CA VAL A 61 -2.35 3.98 7.56
C VAL A 61 -2.39 5.11 6.54
N ALA A 62 -2.78 4.82 5.30
CA ALA A 62 -3.03 5.82 4.28
C ALA A 62 -4.54 6.01 4.11
N HIS A 63 -4.96 7.27 4.12
CA HIS A 63 -6.33 7.70 3.86
C HIS A 63 -6.36 8.45 2.55
N VAL A 64 -7.16 7.99 1.59
CA VAL A 64 -7.21 8.57 0.25
C VAL A 64 -8.62 9.08 0.01
N LYS A 65 -8.75 10.34 -0.37
CA LYS A 65 -10.03 10.95 -0.76
C LYS A 65 -9.88 11.61 -2.10
N THR A 66 -10.72 11.24 -3.05
CA THR A 66 -10.72 11.79 -4.41
C THR A 66 -12.12 12.25 -4.76
N ALA A 67 -12.22 13.44 -5.32
CA ALA A 67 -13.47 13.97 -5.86
C ALA A 67 -13.18 14.67 -7.18
N MET A 68 -13.80 14.19 -8.26
CA MET A 68 -13.60 14.68 -9.62
C MET A 68 -14.90 14.76 -10.39
N ARG A 69 -14.95 15.71 -11.33
CA ARG A 69 -16.00 15.88 -12.33
C ARG A 69 -15.40 16.29 -13.67
N PHE A 70 -15.43 15.36 -14.62
CA PHE A 70 -14.75 15.50 -15.92
C PHE A 70 -15.65 15.07 -17.07
N ALA A 71 -15.36 15.55 -18.28
CA ALA A 71 -16.10 15.14 -19.47
C ALA A 71 -15.46 13.87 -20.05
N ALA A 72 -16.24 12.81 -20.23
CA ALA A 72 -15.78 11.57 -20.87
C ALA A 72 -16.33 11.48 -22.30
N PRO A 73 -15.50 11.16 -23.30
CA PRO A 73 -15.97 10.92 -24.66
C PRO A 73 -17.07 9.84 -24.65
N ARG A 74 -18.25 10.16 -25.19
CA ARG A 74 -19.45 9.30 -25.27
C ARG A 74 -20.25 9.05 -23.99
N ALA A 75 -19.72 9.39 -22.82
CA ALA A 75 -20.44 9.24 -21.55
C ALA A 75 -20.92 10.58 -20.94
N GLY A 76 -20.47 11.72 -21.49
CA GLY A 76 -20.85 13.04 -20.99
C GLY A 76 -20.11 13.42 -19.72
N ASP A 77 -20.73 14.22 -18.86
CA ASP A 77 -20.14 14.62 -17.58
C ASP A 77 -20.17 13.47 -16.58
N VAL A 78 -18.99 13.01 -16.19
CA VAL A 78 -18.78 11.93 -15.21
C VAL A 78 -18.40 12.53 -13.87
N SER A 79 -19.05 12.03 -12.81
CA SER A 79 -18.75 12.29 -11.42
C SER A 79 -18.05 11.08 -10.80
N PHE A 80 -16.85 11.30 -10.25
CA PHE A 80 -16.04 10.27 -9.60
C PHE A 80 -15.73 10.69 -8.17
N ASN A 81 -16.11 9.86 -7.20
CA ASN A 81 -15.71 10.02 -5.80
C ASN A 81 -15.08 8.73 -5.32
N HIS A 82 -13.97 8.80 -4.63
CA HIS A 82 -13.30 7.63 -4.06
C HIS A 82 -12.84 7.95 -2.64
N ASP A 83 -13.09 7.04 -1.73
CA ASP A 83 -12.58 7.06 -0.36
C ASP A 83 -11.93 5.71 -0.10
N SER A 84 -10.69 5.70 0.40
CA SER A 84 -10.06 4.47 0.87
C SER A 84 -9.25 4.67 2.15
N ARG A 85 -9.13 3.56 2.88
CA ARG A 85 -8.23 3.36 3.99
C ARG A 85 -7.36 2.15 3.72
N GLU A 86 -6.06 2.34 3.71
CA GLU A 86 -5.06 1.30 3.49
C GLU A 86 -4.24 1.12 4.76
N VAL A 87 -4.10 -0.12 5.22
CA VAL A 87 -3.29 -0.47 6.39
C VAL A 87 -2.07 -1.23 5.92
N TRP A 88 -0.90 -0.72 6.27
CA TRP A 88 0.39 -1.25 5.90
C TRP A 88 1.18 -1.66 7.14
N GLN A 89 1.78 -2.84 7.09
CA GLN A 89 2.60 -3.38 8.17
C GLN A 89 3.84 -4.03 7.57
N ALA A 90 5.02 -3.69 8.11
CA ALA A 90 6.30 -4.22 7.64
C ALA A 90 6.51 -4.09 6.10
N GLY A 91 5.96 -3.04 5.49
CA GLY A 91 6.04 -2.79 4.04
C GLY A 91 4.98 -3.51 3.19
N TRP A 92 4.10 -4.31 3.78
CA TRP A 92 3.05 -5.05 3.07
C TRP A 92 1.67 -4.46 3.30
N LEU A 93 0.83 -4.46 2.26
CA LEU A 93 -0.59 -4.18 2.40
C LEU A 93 -1.23 -5.28 3.25
N HIS A 94 -1.70 -4.87 4.42
CA HIS A 94 -2.34 -5.73 5.42
C HIS A 94 -3.86 -5.58 5.41
N GLY A 95 -4.37 -4.40 5.04
CA GLY A 95 -5.80 -4.19 4.87
C GLY A 95 -6.13 -3.07 3.90
N LEU A 96 -7.28 -3.16 3.26
CA LEU A 96 -7.83 -2.12 2.38
C LEU A 96 -9.34 -2.08 2.59
N THR A 97 -9.89 -0.91 2.85
CA THR A 97 -11.32 -0.64 2.69
C THR A 97 -11.46 0.50 1.72
N SER A 98 -12.25 0.32 0.66
CA SER A 98 -12.50 1.38 -0.30
C SER A 98 -13.95 1.45 -0.74
N ARG A 99 -14.36 2.65 -1.10
CA ARG A 99 -15.67 2.96 -1.67
C ARG A 99 -15.48 3.92 -2.83
N THR A 100 -15.84 3.48 -4.02
CA THR A 100 -15.85 4.29 -5.24
C THR A 100 -17.29 4.57 -5.64
N ARG A 101 -17.61 5.82 -5.97
CA ARG A 101 -18.87 6.21 -6.58
C ARG A 101 -18.59 6.82 -7.96
N VAL A 102 -19.15 6.22 -9.00
CA VAL A 102 -19.09 6.73 -10.37
C VAL A 102 -20.52 6.93 -10.85
N ASP A 103 -20.92 8.17 -11.14
CA ASP A 103 -22.26 8.53 -11.62
C ASP A 103 -23.40 7.88 -10.83
N GLY A 104 -23.28 8.00 -9.51
CA GLY A 104 -24.25 7.45 -8.55
C GLY A 104 -24.10 5.95 -8.25
N ARG A 105 -23.41 5.17 -9.11
CA ARG A 105 -23.13 3.75 -8.87
C ARG A 105 -22.01 3.61 -7.85
N VAL A 106 -22.21 2.79 -6.82
CA VAL A 106 -21.26 2.59 -5.73
C VAL A 106 -20.65 1.20 -5.84
N GLN A 107 -19.32 1.14 -5.77
CA GLN A 107 -18.53 -0.08 -5.68
C GLN A 107 -17.71 -0.05 -4.40
N THR A 108 -17.55 -1.20 -3.76
CA THR A 108 -16.75 -1.33 -2.55
C THR A 108 -15.76 -2.47 -2.67
N VAL A 109 -14.58 -2.30 -2.07
CA VAL A 109 -13.60 -3.37 -1.88
C VAL A 109 -13.19 -3.40 -0.43
N GLN A 110 -13.17 -4.59 0.15
CA GLN A 110 -12.57 -4.88 1.44
C GLN A 110 -11.50 -5.94 1.25
N ALA A 111 -10.35 -5.75 1.89
CA ALA A 111 -9.29 -6.72 1.88
C ALA A 111 -8.60 -6.79 3.24
N GLN A 112 -8.21 -8.00 3.64
CA GLN A 112 -7.51 -8.25 4.89
C GLN A 112 -6.51 -9.38 4.71
N ARG A 113 -5.28 -9.19 5.21
CA ARG A 113 -4.24 -10.21 5.15
C ARG A 113 -4.44 -11.21 6.29
N GLN A 114 -4.53 -12.48 5.94
CA GLN A 114 -4.70 -13.61 6.86
C GLN A 114 -3.81 -14.75 6.37
N ASN A 115 -3.07 -15.39 7.28
CA ASN A 115 -2.20 -16.52 6.96
C ASN A 115 -1.25 -16.27 5.76
N GLY A 116 -0.72 -15.04 5.64
CA GLY A 116 0.19 -14.65 4.57
C GLY A 116 -0.47 -14.23 3.26
N SER A 117 -1.77 -14.42 3.08
CA SER A 117 -2.52 -14.05 1.86
C SER A 117 -3.48 -12.90 2.12
N LEU A 118 -3.63 -11.99 1.16
CA LEU A 118 -4.65 -10.96 1.19
C LEU A 118 -5.97 -11.56 0.69
N MET A 119 -6.96 -11.64 1.58
CA MET A 119 -8.32 -11.99 1.21
C MET A 119 -9.03 -10.74 0.71
N VAL A 120 -9.61 -10.78 -0.48
CA VAL A 120 -10.27 -9.63 -1.13
C VAL A 120 -11.73 -9.98 -1.39
N ASP A 121 -12.61 -9.07 -1.01
CA ASP A 121 -14.05 -9.10 -1.27
C ASP A 121 -14.47 -7.78 -1.91
N GLY A 122 -15.14 -7.85 -3.06
CA GLY A 122 -15.53 -6.67 -3.82
C GLY A 122 -16.98 -6.79 -4.29
N SER A 123 -17.71 -5.67 -4.32
CA SER A 123 -19.14 -5.69 -4.66
C SER A 123 -19.47 -6.23 -6.06
N GLU A 124 -18.50 -6.26 -6.97
CA GLU A 124 -18.65 -6.67 -8.37
C GLU A 124 -17.90 -7.97 -8.72
N VAL A 125 -17.17 -8.57 -7.78
CA VAL A 125 -16.34 -9.75 -8.02
C VAL A 125 -16.54 -10.78 -6.93
N ARG A 126 -16.33 -12.06 -7.26
CA ARG A 126 -16.33 -13.11 -6.23
C ARG A 126 -15.09 -12.94 -5.34
N PRO A 127 -15.19 -13.25 -4.03
CA PRO A 127 -14.03 -13.22 -3.14
C PRO A 127 -12.88 -14.07 -3.67
N PHE A 128 -11.66 -13.56 -3.53
CA PHE A 128 -10.44 -14.24 -3.99
C PHE A 128 -9.27 -13.94 -3.05
N GLN A 129 -8.20 -14.72 -3.20
CA GLN A 129 -6.98 -14.57 -2.41
C GLN A 129 -5.79 -14.19 -3.27
N VAL A 130 -4.92 -13.33 -2.73
CA VAL A 130 -3.66 -12.95 -3.36
C VAL A 130 -2.52 -13.10 -2.38
N SER A 131 -1.57 -13.98 -2.68
CA SER A 131 -0.37 -14.18 -1.86
C SER A 131 0.77 -13.21 -2.19
N THR A 132 0.68 -12.52 -3.33
CA THR A 132 1.74 -11.64 -3.81
C THR A 132 1.74 -10.28 -3.11
N TYR A 133 2.80 -9.52 -3.40
CA TYR A 133 2.85 -8.10 -3.08
C TYR A 133 1.82 -7.36 -3.93
N LEU A 134 1.03 -6.49 -3.30
CA LEU A 134 0.00 -5.70 -3.95
C LEU A 134 0.16 -4.23 -3.55
N VAL A 135 0.06 -3.37 -4.56
CA VAL A 135 0.14 -1.93 -4.40
C VAL A 135 -1.18 -1.33 -4.92
N PRO A 136 -1.96 -0.65 -4.07
CA PRO A 136 -3.15 0.07 -4.50
C PRO A 136 -2.80 1.19 -5.49
N SER A 137 -3.76 1.53 -6.35
CA SER A 137 -3.64 2.61 -7.35
C SER A 137 -3.88 4.00 -6.76
N SER A 138 -3.48 4.23 -5.50
CA SER A 138 -3.74 5.47 -4.76
C SER A 138 -2.66 6.55 -4.93
N LEU A 139 -1.69 6.33 -5.83
CA LEU A 139 -0.68 7.28 -6.31
C LEU A 139 0.35 7.78 -5.29
N TRP A 140 0.17 7.52 -3.98
CA TRP A 140 1.17 7.87 -2.97
C TRP A 140 2.28 6.82 -2.84
N HIS A 141 1.95 5.54 -3.08
CA HIS A 141 2.94 4.48 -2.89
C HIS A 141 3.97 4.56 -4.01
N ARG A 142 5.26 4.52 -3.65
CA ARG A 142 6.37 4.71 -4.60
C ARG A 142 6.29 3.75 -5.80
N ASP A 143 5.79 2.54 -5.55
CA ASP A 143 5.71 1.47 -6.55
C ASP A 143 4.44 1.58 -7.42
N THR A 144 3.49 2.49 -7.11
CA THR A 144 2.29 2.70 -7.96
C THR A 144 2.68 3.13 -9.37
N ARG A 145 3.71 3.96 -9.53
CA ARG A 145 4.20 4.44 -10.85
C ARG A 145 4.82 3.32 -11.70
N LEU A 146 5.19 2.19 -11.10
CA LEU A 146 5.74 1.04 -11.82
C LEU A 146 4.64 0.14 -12.39
N ALA A 147 3.41 0.23 -11.86
CA ALA A 147 2.27 -0.55 -12.33
C ALA A 147 1.67 0.02 -13.63
N ASP A 148 1.75 1.34 -13.84
CA ASP A 148 1.28 2.02 -15.07
C ASP A 148 2.06 1.59 -16.33
N ALA A 149 3.20 0.93 -16.20
CA ALA A 149 3.99 0.43 -17.32
C ALA A 149 3.45 -0.87 -17.95
N PHE A 150 2.36 -1.44 -17.40
CA PHE A 150 1.81 -2.74 -17.81
C PHE A 150 0.33 -2.70 -18.23
N LEU A 151 -0.26 -1.51 -18.41
CA LEU A 151 -1.63 -1.31 -18.90
C LEU A 151 -1.66 -0.49 -20.19
#